data_AF-A0AA39YPC6-F1
#
_entry.id   AF-A0AA39YPC6-F1
#
_cell.length_a   1.000
_cell.length_b   1.000
_cell.length_c   1.000
_cell.angle_alpha   90.00
_cell.angle_beta   90.00
_cell.angle_gamma   90.00
#
_symmetry.space_group_name_H-M   'P 1'
#
loop_
_entity.id
_entity.type
_entity.pdbx_description
1 polymer ?
#
loop_
_entity_poly.entity_id
_entity_poly.type
_entity_poly.pdbx_seq_one_letter_code
_entity_poly.pdbx_strand_id
1 'polypeptide(L)'
;METHDDFEPEWIWVDDEGTNVYAQGYGRDLTVIFSFCADKHSPPTSLANRVCTKYEGLETEEPASTFSTIKDLHAAIWGAIRVDSIDSSIEKITWNIYSHPLFPRFVRHLADESLGRTSAGPSKSVDFASLIRYEQLGGRGCTTRVRLPIGEYSVFKGVDFRTALQYSDNEGDKIVRNLISNWRREYNTLLHIPPHPNVLPPPPMLVTIQWPDRSAPSVFCGGLFPFYPGGNAASRIKDSNKKGLRIPLDLKAHWCANMAAAVFHAHRIAKTYHMDIKPGNFVADGSDNLILCDWEQHDAPATTLAPEADGTWDVTEDLPTLQAVRPQLRYIKHSGTPRRNVDEDVLGDAPWHIWNVFPIWSNEHPWALELAEVFSLGRSMWMLLRQPESDFEDIEHPDQLITDWDKSEDIPATWKQMVDRCMSRDPNKRPDLSELVGFWMNEWSAQKAEG
;
A
#
# COMPACT_ATOMS: atom_id res chain seq x y z
N MET A 1 18.89 -6.87 25.88
CA MET A 1 19.27 -7.28 24.53
C MET A 1 18.79 -8.71 24.40
N GLU A 2 17.61 -8.91 23.82
CA GLU A 2 17.14 -10.28 23.53
C GLU A 2 17.86 -10.72 22.27
N THR A 3 18.84 -11.62 22.43
CA THR A 3 19.40 -12.38 21.31
C THR A 3 18.37 -13.44 20.94
N HIS A 4 17.80 -13.37 19.73
CA HIS A 4 16.99 -14.47 19.21
C HIS A 4 17.95 -15.57 18.74
N ASP A 5 18.45 -16.35 19.70
CA ASP A 5 19.31 -17.51 19.44
C ASP A 5 18.55 -18.64 18.73
N ASP A 6 17.21 -18.60 18.83
CA ASP A 6 16.29 -19.54 18.23
C ASP A 6 15.81 -19.08 16.85
N PHE A 7 15.69 -20.05 15.94
CA PHE A 7 15.04 -19.84 14.65
C PHE A 7 13.52 -19.85 14.83
N GLU A 8 12.90 -18.72 14.46
CA GLU A 8 11.48 -18.44 14.53
C GLU A 8 10.82 -18.57 13.15
N PRO A 9 9.75 -19.38 13.07
CA PRO A 9 8.96 -19.48 11.86
C PRO A 9 8.19 -18.20 11.59
N GLU A 10 8.17 -17.73 10.33
CA GLU A 10 7.46 -16.50 9.99
C GLU A 10 6.27 -16.78 9.06
N TRP A 11 6.52 -17.27 7.84
CA TRP A 11 5.49 -17.39 6.80
C TRP A 11 5.62 -18.69 6.01
N ILE A 12 4.49 -19.18 5.51
CA ILE A 12 4.44 -20.21 4.48
C ILE A 12 3.44 -19.75 3.42
N TRP A 13 3.84 -19.77 2.14
CA TRP A 13 3.01 -19.38 1.01
C TRP A 13 3.25 -20.30 -0.19
N VAL A 14 2.44 -20.20 -1.22
CA VAL A 14 2.56 -20.96 -2.47
C VAL A 14 2.74 -19.99 -3.64
N ASP A 15 3.41 -20.41 -4.71
CA ASP A 15 3.39 -19.66 -5.98
C ASP A 15 2.02 -19.73 -6.66
N ASP A 16 1.81 -18.84 -7.64
CA ASP A 16 0.55 -18.76 -8.39
C ASP A 16 0.25 -20.04 -9.18
N GLU A 17 1.27 -20.80 -9.58
CA GLU A 17 1.11 -22.11 -10.25
C GLU A 17 0.75 -23.24 -9.28
N GLY A 18 0.83 -23.01 -7.96
CA GLY A 18 0.59 -24.02 -6.94
C GLY A 18 1.70 -25.05 -6.78
N THR A 19 2.79 -24.95 -7.54
CA THR A 19 3.82 -25.99 -7.67
C THR A 19 4.91 -25.92 -6.60
N ASN A 20 5.11 -24.73 -6.01
CA ASN A 20 6.15 -24.49 -5.02
C ASN A 20 5.55 -23.88 -3.76
N VAL A 21 5.74 -24.56 -2.63
CA VAL A 21 5.44 -24.00 -1.32
C VAL A 21 6.72 -23.40 -0.75
N TYR A 22 6.70 -22.13 -0.43
CA TYR A 22 7.81 -21.44 0.20
C TYR A 22 7.56 -21.28 1.69
N ALA A 23 8.63 -21.31 2.47
CA ALA A 23 8.60 -20.99 3.89
C ALA A 23 9.71 -19.98 4.22
N GLN A 24 9.41 -18.97 5.02
CA GLN A 24 10.38 -17.98 5.50
C GLN A 24 10.43 -18.02 7.02
N GLY A 25 11.64 -17.98 7.56
CA GLY A 25 11.86 -17.79 8.99
C GLY A 25 13.10 -16.95 9.28
N TYR A 26 13.20 -16.50 10.52
CA TYR A 26 14.28 -15.65 11.01
C TYR A 26 14.97 -16.33 12.19
N GLY A 27 16.29 -16.24 12.29
CA GLY A 27 17.01 -16.66 13.48
C GLY A 27 18.49 -16.34 13.36
N ARG A 28 19.15 -16.07 14.50
CA ARG A 28 20.59 -15.73 14.54
C ARG A 28 20.96 -14.61 13.56
N ASP A 29 20.12 -13.57 13.51
CA ASP A 29 20.29 -12.40 12.64
C ASP A 29 20.29 -12.71 11.12
N LEU A 30 19.69 -13.84 10.72
CA LEU A 30 19.51 -14.22 9.31
C LEU A 30 18.03 -14.38 8.98
N THR A 31 17.65 -14.00 7.76
CA THR A 31 16.38 -14.38 7.12
C THR A 31 16.65 -15.50 6.13
N VAL A 32 15.91 -16.61 6.24
CA VAL A 32 16.05 -17.76 5.36
C VAL A 32 14.72 -18.05 4.68
N ILE A 33 14.75 -18.25 3.37
CA ILE A 33 13.61 -18.71 2.57
C ILE A 33 13.91 -20.12 2.06
N PHE A 34 13.00 -21.05 2.34
CA PHE A 34 12.99 -22.42 1.88
C PHE A 34 11.93 -22.57 0.79
N SER A 35 12.16 -23.46 -0.16
CA SER A 35 11.16 -23.88 -1.16
C SER A 35 10.98 -25.39 -1.11
N PHE A 36 9.74 -25.83 -1.14
CA PHE A 36 9.31 -27.21 -1.24
C PHE A 36 8.62 -27.37 -2.59
N CYS A 37 9.15 -28.27 -3.42
CA CYS A 37 8.60 -28.57 -4.73
C CYS A 37 8.10 -30.01 -4.74
N ALA A 38 6.91 -30.24 -5.28
CA ALA A 38 6.43 -31.60 -5.44
C ALA A 38 7.31 -32.36 -6.45
N ASP A 39 7.83 -33.52 -6.06
CA ASP A 39 8.63 -34.38 -6.90
C ASP A 39 7.93 -35.73 -7.09
N LYS A 40 7.55 -36.02 -8.33
CA LYS A 40 6.90 -37.26 -8.74
C LYS A 40 7.79 -38.49 -8.58
N HIS A 41 9.11 -38.30 -8.48
CA HIS A 41 10.07 -39.37 -8.23
C HIS A 41 10.29 -39.63 -6.72
N SER A 42 9.84 -38.71 -5.87
CA SER A 42 9.88 -38.85 -4.42
C SER A 42 8.58 -39.50 -3.91
N PRO A 43 8.63 -40.25 -2.78
CA PRO A 43 7.42 -40.82 -2.19
C PRO A 43 6.39 -39.73 -1.85
N PRO A 44 5.08 -40.00 -1.98
CA PRO A 44 4.01 -39.08 -1.55
C PRO A 44 4.13 -38.67 -0.07
N THR A 45 4.75 -39.53 0.75
CA THR A 45 5.01 -39.31 2.18
C THR A 45 6.25 -38.48 2.48
N SER A 46 7.02 -38.07 1.46
CA SER A 46 8.16 -37.14 1.65
C SER A 46 7.67 -35.79 2.17
N LEU A 47 8.51 -35.08 2.94
CA LEU A 47 8.12 -33.80 3.53
C LEU A 47 7.67 -32.79 2.45
N ALA A 48 8.42 -32.67 1.34
CA ALA A 48 8.07 -31.76 0.25
C ALA A 48 6.71 -32.10 -0.37
N ASN A 49 6.46 -33.36 -0.72
CA ASN A 49 5.20 -33.78 -1.34
C ASN A 49 4.00 -33.59 -0.38
N ARG A 50 4.17 -33.91 0.91
CA ARG A 50 3.12 -33.70 1.93
C ARG A 50 2.81 -32.23 2.15
N VAL A 51 3.83 -31.36 2.09
CA VAL A 51 3.68 -29.91 2.21
C VAL A 51 2.87 -29.37 1.03
N CYS A 52 3.29 -29.66 -0.20
CA CYS A 52 2.57 -29.24 -1.42
C CYS A 52 1.13 -29.75 -1.44
N THR A 53 0.95 -31.06 -1.18
CA THR A 53 -0.37 -31.71 -1.16
C THR A 53 -1.33 -31.06 -0.17
N LYS A 54 -0.87 -30.70 1.03
CA LYS A 54 -1.71 -30.04 2.03
C LYS A 54 -2.08 -28.61 1.62
N TYR A 55 -1.13 -27.86 1.06
CA TYR A 55 -1.34 -26.46 0.69
C TYR A 55 -2.24 -26.30 -0.54
N GLU A 56 -2.10 -27.19 -1.53
CA GLU A 56 -2.97 -27.26 -2.71
C GLU A 56 -4.36 -27.83 -2.40
N GLY A 57 -4.56 -28.42 -1.22
CA GLY A 57 -5.83 -29.04 -0.84
C GLY A 57 -6.15 -30.31 -1.63
N LEU A 58 -5.13 -31.01 -2.13
CA LEU A 58 -5.31 -32.23 -2.91
C LEU A 58 -5.87 -33.36 -2.02
N GLU A 59 -6.91 -34.04 -2.50
CA GLU A 59 -7.41 -35.26 -1.87
C GLU A 59 -6.41 -36.41 -2.08
N THR A 60 -6.10 -37.15 -1.01
CA THR A 60 -5.19 -38.30 -1.07
C THR A 60 -5.84 -39.53 -0.46
N GLU A 61 -5.74 -40.68 -1.14
CA GLU A 61 -6.20 -41.97 -0.62
C GLU A 61 -5.41 -42.43 0.63
N GLU A 62 -4.16 -41.98 0.74
CA GLU A 62 -3.27 -42.31 1.86
C GLU A 62 -3.18 -41.13 2.85
N PRO A 63 -3.71 -41.25 4.08
CA PRO A 63 -3.66 -40.17 5.07
C PRO A 63 -2.24 -39.68 5.41
N ALA A 64 -1.23 -40.53 5.22
CA ALA A 64 0.18 -40.21 5.46
C ALA A 64 0.79 -39.28 4.39
N SER A 65 0.13 -39.14 3.23
CA SER A 65 0.58 -38.33 2.10
C SER A 65 0.21 -36.85 2.22
N THR A 66 -0.44 -36.46 3.32
CA THR A 66 -0.74 -35.07 3.66
C THR A 66 -0.55 -34.81 5.16
N PHE A 67 -0.87 -33.60 5.61
CA PHE A 67 -0.95 -33.24 7.03
C PHE A 67 -2.39 -33.15 7.49
N SER A 68 -2.67 -33.56 8.73
CA SER A 68 -4.03 -33.51 9.26
C SER A 68 -4.50 -32.06 9.43
N THR A 69 -3.62 -31.19 9.94
CA THR A 69 -3.86 -29.75 10.10
C THR A 69 -2.73 -28.89 9.54
N ILE A 70 -3.01 -27.61 9.28
CA ILE A 70 -1.98 -26.61 8.94
C ILE A 70 -0.96 -26.47 10.08
N LYS A 71 -1.41 -26.61 11.34
CA LYS A 71 -0.53 -26.59 12.51
C LYS A 71 0.49 -27.73 12.47
N ASP A 72 0.10 -28.93 12.04
CA ASP A 72 1.02 -30.08 11.91
C ASP A 72 2.03 -29.86 10.77
N LEU A 73 1.58 -29.28 9.66
CA LEU A 73 2.45 -28.89 8.54
C LEU A 73 3.52 -27.90 9.02
N HIS A 74 3.10 -26.85 9.74
CA HIS A 74 4.02 -25.87 10.31
C HIS A 74 5.02 -26.57 11.24
N ALA A 75 4.54 -27.40 12.17
CA ALA A 75 5.41 -28.11 13.11
C ALA A 75 6.43 -29.02 12.39
N ALA A 76 6.05 -29.65 11.28
CA ALA A 76 6.93 -30.51 10.50
C ALA A 76 7.99 -29.73 9.71
N ILE A 77 7.62 -28.64 9.03
CA ILE A 77 8.56 -27.75 8.33
C ILE A 77 9.58 -27.21 9.32
N TRP A 78 9.13 -26.65 10.44
CA TRP A 78 10.02 -26.04 11.42
C TRP A 78 10.78 -27.06 12.25
N GLY A 79 10.23 -28.25 12.45
CA GLY A 79 10.94 -29.39 13.01
C GLY A 79 12.12 -29.82 12.14
N ALA A 80 11.93 -29.90 10.81
CA ALA A 80 13.00 -30.22 9.88
C ALA A 80 14.13 -29.16 9.88
N ILE A 81 13.77 -27.88 10.06
CA ILE A 81 14.74 -26.77 10.11
C ILE A 81 15.48 -26.71 11.46
N ARG A 82 14.85 -27.13 12.57
CA ARG A 82 15.45 -27.12 13.91
C ARG A 82 16.48 -28.22 14.16
N VAL A 83 16.42 -29.35 13.45
CA VAL A 83 17.21 -30.56 13.75
C VAL A 83 18.72 -30.42 13.47
N ASP A 84 19.17 -29.43 12.69
CA ASP A 84 20.62 -29.22 12.43
C ASP A 84 21.30 -28.22 13.39
N SER A 85 20.55 -27.56 14.27
CA SER A 85 21.07 -26.45 15.11
C SER A 85 21.74 -26.91 16.42
N ILE A 86 21.51 -28.17 16.85
CA ILE A 86 21.94 -28.69 18.16
C ILE A 86 22.64 -30.05 18.00
N ASP A 87 23.74 -30.10 17.24
CA ASP A 87 24.79 -31.08 17.53
C ASP A 87 26.07 -30.33 17.92
N SER A 88 26.32 -30.26 19.22
CA SER A 88 27.44 -29.54 19.83
C SER A 88 28.78 -30.28 19.71
N SER A 89 28.88 -31.28 18.83
CA SER A 89 30.12 -31.97 18.55
C SER A 89 30.25 -32.29 17.07
N ILE A 90 31.13 -31.52 16.41
CA ILE A 90 31.74 -31.76 15.09
C ILE A 90 31.03 -31.10 13.89
N GLU A 91 31.84 -30.29 13.21
CA GLU A 91 31.75 -29.81 11.82
C GLU A 91 30.76 -28.71 11.48
N LYS A 92 31.33 -27.62 10.91
CA LYS A 92 30.67 -26.56 10.16
C LYS A 92 29.36 -27.04 9.55
N ILE A 93 28.23 -26.55 10.09
CA ILE A 93 26.99 -26.45 9.31
C ILE A 93 27.36 -25.62 8.09
N THR A 94 27.60 -26.31 6.98
CA THR A 94 27.85 -25.65 5.70
C THR A 94 26.45 -25.33 5.20
N TRP A 95 25.95 -24.16 5.60
CA TRP A 95 24.76 -23.60 4.97
C TRP A 95 25.08 -23.49 3.49
N ASN A 96 24.61 -24.46 2.70
CA ASN A 96 24.59 -24.32 1.26
C ASN A 96 23.56 -23.24 1.01
N ILE A 97 24.03 -22.00 0.85
CA ILE A 97 23.24 -20.88 0.37
C ILE A 97 22.82 -21.27 -1.04
N TYR A 98 21.69 -21.96 -1.15
CA TYR A 98 21.04 -22.19 -2.41
C TYR A 98 20.51 -20.84 -2.85
N SER A 99 21.26 -20.16 -3.72
CA SER A 99 20.75 -18.99 -4.41
C SER A 99 19.62 -19.46 -5.31
N HIS A 100 18.39 -19.14 -4.95
CA HIS A 100 17.24 -19.42 -5.81
C HIS A 100 17.54 -18.88 -7.22
N PRO A 101 17.31 -19.63 -8.31
CA PRO A 101 17.67 -19.19 -9.67
C PRO A 101 17.05 -17.85 -10.08
N LEU A 102 15.92 -17.49 -9.46
CA LEU A 102 15.27 -16.19 -9.65
C LEU A 102 15.92 -15.04 -8.89
N PHE A 103 16.77 -15.28 -7.89
CA PHE A 103 17.37 -14.20 -7.11
C PHE A 103 18.27 -13.29 -7.97
N PRO A 104 19.17 -13.79 -8.83
CA PRO A 104 19.90 -12.93 -9.78
C PRO A 104 18.98 -12.22 -10.79
N ARG A 105 17.83 -12.82 -11.16
CA ARG A 105 16.83 -12.19 -12.03
C ARG A 105 16.16 -11.02 -11.31
N PHE A 106 15.76 -11.20 -10.06
CA PHE A 106 15.22 -10.15 -9.19
C PHE A 106 16.21 -8.99 -8.98
N VAL A 107 17.47 -9.28 -8.63
CA VAL A 107 18.51 -8.25 -8.46
C VAL A 107 18.74 -7.47 -9.77
N ARG A 108 18.66 -8.13 -10.93
CA ARG A 108 18.71 -7.44 -12.23
C ARG A 108 17.54 -6.49 -12.45
N HIS A 109 16.32 -6.85 -12.05
CA HIS A 109 15.18 -5.94 -12.10
C HIS A 109 15.35 -4.75 -11.16
N LEU A 110 15.88 -4.97 -9.95
CA LEU A 110 16.23 -3.88 -9.03
C LEU A 110 17.36 -2.98 -9.55
N ALA A 111 18.19 -3.46 -10.48
CA ALA A 111 19.23 -2.65 -11.13
C ALA A 111 18.74 -1.93 -12.40
N ASP A 112 17.55 -2.28 -12.92
CA ASP A 112 17.06 -1.78 -14.19
C ASP A 112 16.57 -0.33 -14.07
N GLU A 113 17.41 0.63 -14.48
CA GLU A 113 17.08 2.07 -14.43
C GLU A 113 15.89 2.47 -15.31
N SER A 114 15.48 1.65 -16.28
CA SER A 114 14.29 1.94 -17.10
C SER A 114 13.00 1.92 -16.30
N LEU A 115 13.00 1.24 -15.14
CA LEU A 115 11.89 1.24 -14.17
C LEU A 115 11.88 2.48 -13.27
N GLY A 116 12.55 3.56 -13.70
CA GLY A 116 12.77 4.78 -12.94
C GLY A 116 14.11 4.78 -12.22
N ARG A 117 14.69 5.97 -11.99
CA ARG A 117 15.93 6.10 -11.23
C ARG A 117 15.62 6.45 -9.79
N THR A 118 16.31 5.81 -8.85
CA THR A 118 16.38 6.30 -7.48
C THR A 118 17.37 7.47 -7.49
N SER A 119 16.85 8.71 -7.48
CA SER A 119 17.70 9.91 -7.42
C SER A 119 18.63 9.84 -6.22
N ALA A 120 19.79 10.52 -6.29
CA ALA A 120 20.79 10.54 -5.20
C ALA A 120 20.09 10.84 -3.87
N GLY A 121 19.91 9.77 -3.09
CA GLY A 121 19.02 9.76 -1.95
C GLY A 121 19.67 10.21 -0.66
N PRO A 122 19.05 9.93 0.51
CA PRO A 122 19.75 10.09 1.76
C PRO A 122 21.11 9.37 1.68
N SER A 123 22.15 10.00 2.22
CA SER A 123 23.51 9.44 2.24
C SER A 123 23.62 8.13 3.03
N LYS A 124 22.53 7.70 3.67
CA LYS A 124 22.44 6.52 4.51
C LYS A 124 21.60 5.45 3.83
N SER A 125 22.20 4.29 3.66
CA SER A 125 21.51 3.06 3.29
C SER A 125 21.82 1.97 4.31
N VAL A 126 21.00 0.92 4.30
CA VAL A 126 21.17 -0.25 5.13
C VAL A 126 20.94 -1.51 4.32
N ASP A 127 21.68 -2.57 4.64
CA ASP A 127 21.48 -3.87 4.02
C ASP A 127 20.14 -4.47 4.48
N PHE A 128 19.32 -4.92 3.53
CA PHE A 128 18.06 -5.60 3.78
C PHE A 128 18.24 -6.77 4.76
N ALA A 129 19.37 -7.48 4.67
CA ALA A 129 19.68 -8.60 5.55
C ALA A 129 19.80 -8.22 7.04
N SER A 130 20.00 -6.93 7.35
CA SER A 130 20.08 -6.45 8.74
C SER A 130 18.73 -6.02 9.33
N LEU A 131 17.65 -6.04 8.54
CA LEU A 131 16.31 -5.70 9.03
C LEU A 131 15.72 -6.87 9.82
N ILE A 132 15.29 -6.60 11.05
CA ILE A 132 14.51 -7.54 11.85
C ILE A 132 13.04 -7.27 11.58
N ARG A 133 12.34 -8.23 10.97
CA ARG A 133 10.93 -8.12 10.57
C ARG A 133 10.01 -8.54 11.70
N TYR A 134 8.81 -7.93 11.74
CA TYR A 134 7.82 -8.20 12.79
C TYR A 134 6.47 -8.60 12.24
N GLU A 135 5.84 -7.73 11.46
CA GLU A 135 4.49 -7.96 10.93
C GLU A 135 4.32 -7.28 9.58
N GLN A 136 3.57 -7.93 8.69
CA GLN A 136 3.12 -7.33 7.45
C GLN A 136 1.98 -6.34 7.75
N LEU A 137 2.13 -5.11 7.25
CA LEU A 137 1.17 -4.01 7.44
C LEU A 137 0.31 -3.85 6.18
N GLY A 138 -0.50 -4.86 5.84
CA GLY A 138 -1.46 -4.83 4.72
C GLY A 138 -0.88 -4.44 3.34
N GLY A 139 -1.77 -4.17 2.37
CA GLY A 139 -1.44 -3.63 1.03
C GLY A 139 -0.96 -4.64 -0.02
N ARG A 140 -0.97 -4.24 -1.30
CA ARG A 140 -0.34 -4.98 -2.41
C ARG A 140 1.15 -4.61 -2.45
N GLY A 141 2.01 -5.42 -1.84
CA GLY A 141 3.46 -5.16 -1.78
C GLY A 141 4.09 -5.55 -0.45
N CYS A 142 5.32 -5.10 -0.22
CA CYS A 142 6.07 -5.43 0.99
C CYS A 142 6.10 -4.28 2.00
N THR A 143 4.94 -3.88 2.51
CA THR A 143 4.87 -2.97 3.67
C THR A 143 5.01 -3.80 4.94
N THR A 144 6.16 -3.74 5.60
CA THR A 144 6.45 -4.56 6.79
C THR A 144 6.94 -3.68 7.93
N ARG A 145 6.41 -3.89 9.14
CA ARG A 145 7.00 -3.32 10.36
C ARG A 145 8.33 -4.02 10.61
N VAL A 146 9.39 -3.25 10.67
CA VAL A 146 10.76 -3.73 10.89
C VAL A 146 11.43 -2.93 11.99
N ARG A 147 12.57 -3.42 12.48
CA ARG A 147 13.52 -2.62 13.28
C ARG A 147 14.93 -2.92 12.81
N LEU A 148 15.85 -2.00 13.09
CA LEU A 148 17.27 -2.30 13.10
C LEU A 148 17.65 -2.93 14.46
N PRO A 149 18.78 -3.69 14.54
CA PRO A 149 19.21 -4.32 15.79
C PRO A 149 19.31 -3.35 16.97
N ILE A 150 19.66 -2.10 16.68
CA ILE A 150 19.70 -0.99 17.63
C ILE A 150 18.89 0.15 17.01
N GLY A 151 17.56 0.13 17.16
CA GLY A 151 16.70 1.16 16.59
C GLY A 151 15.25 1.06 17.04
N GLU A 152 14.50 2.12 16.77
CA GLU A 152 13.05 2.14 16.90
C GLU A 152 12.40 1.37 15.73
N TYR A 153 11.10 1.08 15.88
CA TYR A 153 10.32 0.51 14.79
C TYR A 153 10.27 1.46 13.59
N SER A 154 10.41 0.88 12.41
CA SER A 154 10.25 1.54 11.12
C SER A 154 9.33 0.71 10.24
N VAL A 155 8.91 1.27 9.12
CA VAL A 155 8.16 0.56 8.08
C VAL A 155 9.07 0.39 6.89
N PHE A 156 9.43 -0.86 6.56
CA PHE A 156 10.00 -1.16 5.27
C PHE A 156 8.88 -1.08 4.23
N LYS A 157 9.10 -0.28 3.18
CA LYS A 157 8.26 -0.28 1.99
C LYS A 157 9.14 -0.38 0.74
N GLY A 158 8.85 -1.35 -0.09
CA GLY A 158 9.64 -1.70 -1.26
C GLY A 158 9.27 -3.07 -1.82
N VAL A 159 10.19 -3.67 -2.55
CA VAL A 159 10.04 -5.01 -3.13
C VAL A 159 11.15 -5.89 -2.56
N ASP A 160 10.77 -6.86 -1.72
CA ASP A 160 11.69 -7.87 -1.22
C ASP A 160 11.68 -9.13 -2.11
N PHE A 161 12.56 -10.07 -1.82
CA PHE A 161 12.64 -11.29 -2.63
C PHE A 161 11.41 -12.19 -2.47
N ARG A 162 10.72 -12.15 -1.32
CA ARG A 162 9.46 -12.88 -1.12
C ARG A 162 8.39 -12.37 -2.07
N THR A 163 8.20 -11.06 -2.16
CA THR A 163 7.30 -10.42 -3.11
C THR A 163 7.71 -10.75 -4.55
N ALA A 164 9.01 -10.76 -4.85
CA ALA A 164 9.47 -11.19 -6.17
C ALA A 164 9.12 -12.64 -6.47
N LEU A 165 9.27 -13.57 -5.53
CA LEU A 165 8.88 -14.98 -5.71
C LEU A 165 7.37 -15.14 -5.91
N GLN A 166 6.56 -14.37 -5.20
CA GLN A 166 5.10 -14.43 -5.29
C GLN A 166 4.58 -13.98 -6.66
N TYR A 167 5.22 -12.98 -7.27
CA TYR A 167 4.73 -12.37 -8.50
C TYR A 167 5.64 -12.61 -9.72
N SER A 168 6.68 -13.44 -9.57
CA SER A 168 7.55 -13.78 -10.68
C SER A 168 6.85 -14.78 -11.59
N ASP A 169 6.99 -14.56 -12.89
CA ASP A 169 6.36 -15.37 -13.91
C ASP A 169 7.34 -15.72 -15.05
N ASN A 170 6.87 -16.56 -15.95
CA ASN A 170 7.59 -16.90 -17.18
C ASN A 170 7.34 -15.88 -18.32
N GLU A 171 6.56 -14.82 -18.07
CA GLU A 171 6.09 -13.82 -19.03
C GLU A 171 6.75 -12.44 -18.85
N GLY A 172 7.94 -12.41 -18.25
CA GLY A 172 8.78 -11.22 -18.14
C GLY A 172 8.73 -10.49 -16.79
N ASP A 173 8.09 -11.08 -15.78
CA ASP A 173 7.86 -10.53 -14.44
C ASP A 173 7.23 -9.13 -14.47
N LYS A 174 6.20 -8.94 -15.32
CA LYS A 174 5.57 -7.62 -15.51
C LYS A 174 5.11 -7.03 -14.18
N ILE A 175 4.52 -7.85 -13.31
CA ILE A 175 4.04 -7.44 -11.98
C ILE A 175 5.20 -6.98 -11.10
N VAL A 176 6.28 -7.77 -10.96
CA VAL A 176 7.45 -7.41 -10.15
C VAL A 176 8.09 -6.12 -10.65
N ARG A 177 8.26 -5.98 -11.97
CA ARG A 177 8.81 -4.78 -12.60
C ARG A 177 7.93 -3.55 -12.32
N ASN A 178 6.61 -3.72 -12.36
CA ASN A 178 5.66 -2.67 -12.02
C ASN A 178 5.75 -2.29 -10.53
N LEU A 179 5.83 -3.25 -9.60
CA LEU A 179 6.00 -2.98 -8.16
C LEU A 179 7.29 -2.19 -7.88
N ILE A 180 8.38 -2.53 -8.57
CA ILE A 180 9.66 -1.78 -8.47
C ILE A 180 9.46 -0.35 -8.98
N SER A 181 8.78 -0.16 -10.11
CA SER A 181 8.47 1.15 -10.68
C SER A 181 7.60 2.00 -9.73
N ASN A 182 6.57 1.41 -9.13
CA ASN A 182 5.69 2.07 -8.16
C ASN A 182 6.44 2.56 -6.92
N TRP A 183 7.25 1.70 -6.30
CA TRP A 183 8.07 2.09 -5.15
C TRP A 183 9.04 3.25 -5.51
N ARG A 184 9.69 3.18 -6.68
CA ARG A 184 10.59 4.27 -7.13
C ARG A 184 9.84 5.56 -7.37
N ARG A 185 8.63 5.48 -7.93
CA ARG A 185 7.76 6.64 -8.14
C ARG A 185 7.40 7.29 -6.82
N GLU A 186 6.91 6.52 -5.84
CA GLU A 186 6.62 7.02 -4.51
C GLU A 186 7.83 7.72 -3.89
N TYR A 187 8.98 7.04 -3.89
CA TYR A 187 10.21 7.61 -3.35
C TYR A 187 10.57 8.94 -4.01
N ASN A 188 10.56 9.00 -5.35
CA ASN A 188 10.87 10.23 -6.07
C ASN A 188 9.82 11.32 -5.84
N THR A 189 8.54 10.98 -5.77
CA THR A 189 7.46 11.93 -5.46
C THR A 189 7.66 12.56 -4.07
N LEU A 190 7.92 11.73 -3.05
CA LEU A 190 8.13 12.19 -1.68
C LEU A 190 9.38 13.06 -1.51
N LEU A 191 10.43 12.86 -2.33
CA LEU A 191 11.60 13.75 -2.32
C LEU A 191 11.28 15.18 -2.81
N HIS A 192 10.26 15.34 -3.67
CA HIS A 192 9.91 16.63 -4.26
C HIS A 192 8.77 17.34 -3.53
N ILE A 193 8.00 16.63 -2.71
CA ILE A 193 6.98 17.24 -1.87
C ILE A 193 7.66 18.03 -0.75
N PRO A 194 7.42 19.35 -0.62
CA PRO A 194 7.94 20.12 0.49
C PRO A 194 7.44 19.55 1.83
N PRO A 195 8.22 19.58 2.93
CA PRO A 195 7.80 19.02 4.21
C PRO A 195 6.48 19.59 4.71
N HIS A 196 5.59 18.72 5.20
CA HIS A 196 4.30 19.09 5.80
C HIS A 196 3.92 18.08 6.88
N PRO A 197 3.36 18.51 8.04
CA PRO A 197 3.06 17.61 9.15
C PRO A 197 2.07 16.49 8.82
N ASN A 198 1.15 16.73 7.87
CA ASN A 198 0.13 15.75 7.46
C ASN A 198 0.48 14.99 6.16
N VAL A 199 1.73 15.06 5.69
CA VAL A 199 2.19 14.30 4.52
C VAL A 199 3.39 13.45 4.90
N LEU A 200 3.42 12.19 4.46
CA LEU A 200 4.51 11.28 4.74
C LEU A 200 5.84 11.90 4.26
N PRO A 201 6.88 11.98 5.11
CA PRO A 201 8.19 12.45 4.67
C PRO A 201 8.87 11.39 3.78
N PRO A 202 9.86 11.78 2.95
CA PRO A 202 10.71 10.82 2.27
C PRO A 202 11.41 9.89 3.28
N PRO A 203 11.72 8.64 2.90
CA PRO A 203 12.32 7.69 3.83
C PRO A 203 13.69 8.19 4.26
N PRO A 204 13.99 8.30 5.57
CA PRO A 204 15.29 8.74 6.07
C PRO A 204 16.46 7.81 5.72
N MET A 205 16.16 6.56 5.34
CA MET A 205 17.15 5.54 5.02
C MET A 205 16.65 4.66 3.89
N LEU A 206 17.50 4.41 2.91
CA LEU A 206 17.23 3.47 1.83
C LEU A 206 17.68 2.07 2.21
N VAL A 207 17.01 1.06 1.65
CA VAL A 207 17.33 -0.35 1.89
C VAL A 207 17.90 -0.96 0.64
N THR A 208 19.04 -1.63 0.79
CA THR A 208 19.83 -2.17 -0.32
C THR A 208 19.98 -3.68 -0.21
N ILE A 209 20.16 -4.33 -1.36
CA ILE A 209 20.59 -5.73 -1.46
C ILE A 209 21.97 -5.74 -2.12
N GLN A 210 22.88 -6.52 -1.56
CA GLN A 210 24.22 -6.72 -2.10
C GLN A 210 24.43 -8.19 -2.50
N TRP A 211 24.46 -8.46 -3.80
CA TRP A 211 24.59 -9.82 -4.36
C TRP A 211 25.01 -9.80 -5.83
N PRO A 212 25.68 -10.85 -6.36
CA PRO A 212 26.31 -12.00 -5.67
C PRO A 212 27.70 -11.70 -5.13
N ASP A 213 28.33 -10.64 -5.62
CA ASP A 213 29.67 -10.22 -5.24
C ASP A 213 29.59 -8.99 -4.35
N ARG A 214 30.22 -9.03 -3.17
CA ARG A 214 30.34 -7.86 -2.28
C ARG A 214 31.20 -6.75 -2.88
N SER A 215 31.86 -6.99 -4.02
CA SER A 215 32.52 -5.96 -4.81
C SER A 215 31.57 -5.20 -5.74
N ALA A 216 30.39 -5.76 -6.07
CA ALA A 216 29.41 -5.12 -6.93
C ALA A 216 28.65 -4.00 -6.17
N PRO A 217 28.20 -2.95 -6.88
CA PRO A 217 27.36 -1.92 -6.30
C PRO A 217 26.05 -2.51 -5.76
N SER A 218 25.68 -2.13 -4.55
CA SER A 218 24.39 -2.52 -3.97
C SER A 218 23.23 -1.92 -4.77
N VAL A 219 22.13 -2.67 -4.90
CA VAL A 219 20.90 -2.21 -5.56
C VAL A 219 19.86 -1.82 -4.52
N PHE A 220 19.07 -0.78 -4.79
CA PHE A 220 17.98 -0.39 -3.88
C PHE A 220 16.77 -1.29 -4.06
N CYS A 221 16.19 -1.72 -2.93
CA CYS A 221 14.99 -2.56 -2.89
C CYS A 221 13.84 -1.93 -2.10
N GLY A 222 14.07 -0.81 -1.40
CA GLY A 222 13.04 -0.16 -0.60
C GLY A 222 13.54 1.04 0.19
N GLY A 223 12.69 1.56 1.07
CA GLY A 223 13.02 2.59 2.06
C GLY A 223 12.46 2.25 3.44
N LEU A 224 13.09 2.77 4.48
CA LEU A 224 12.58 2.75 5.85
C LEU A 224 11.84 4.05 6.15
N PHE A 225 10.55 3.93 6.41
CA PHE A 225 9.65 5.03 6.77
C PHE A 225 9.37 5.05 8.27
N PRO A 226 8.94 6.20 8.83
CA PRO A 226 8.47 6.26 10.21
C PRO A 226 7.31 5.30 10.45
N PHE A 227 7.32 4.62 11.60
CA PHE A 227 6.18 3.82 12.06
C PHE A 227 5.21 4.68 12.87
N TYR A 228 3.93 4.66 12.48
CA TYR A 228 2.87 5.43 13.11
C TYR A 228 1.97 4.50 13.93
N PRO A 229 2.04 4.53 15.28
CA PRO A 229 1.41 3.53 16.14
C PRO A 229 -0.12 3.66 16.22
N GLY A 230 -0.70 4.79 15.77
CA GLY A 230 -2.14 4.99 15.78
C GLY A 230 -2.90 4.19 14.71
N GLY A 231 -2.18 3.52 13.79
CA GLY A 231 -2.76 2.78 12.68
C GLY A 231 -3.42 3.71 11.64
N ASN A 232 -4.18 3.14 10.70
CA ASN A 232 -4.89 3.93 9.69
C ASN A 232 -6.34 4.28 10.10
N ALA A 233 -6.87 5.37 9.56
CA ALA A 233 -8.21 5.85 9.88
C ALA A 233 -9.31 4.83 9.53
N ALA A 234 -9.15 4.03 8.45
CA ALA A 234 -10.09 2.95 8.13
C ALA A 234 -10.20 1.90 9.25
N SER A 235 -9.06 1.48 9.81
CA SER A 235 -9.00 0.54 10.92
C SER A 235 -9.63 1.13 12.18
N ARG A 236 -9.42 2.43 12.42
CA ARG A 236 -10.04 3.15 13.56
C ARG A 236 -11.56 3.21 13.44
N ILE A 237 -12.09 3.45 12.23
CA ILE A 237 -13.54 3.40 11.95
C ILE A 237 -14.07 1.99 12.23
N LYS A 238 -13.42 0.97 11.67
CA LYS A 238 -13.80 -0.44 11.85
C LYS A 238 -13.80 -0.86 13.33
N ASP A 239 -12.76 -0.50 14.07
CA ASP A 239 -12.64 -0.81 15.50
C ASP A 239 -13.70 -0.09 16.34
N SER A 240 -14.01 1.16 16.00
CA SER A 240 -15.07 1.93 16.66
C SER A 240 -16.43 1.26 16.42
N ASN A 241 -16.73 0.90 15.18
CA ASN A 241 -17.97 0.21 14.81
C ASN A 241 -18.11 -1.15 15.50
N LYS A 242 -17.04 -1.95 15.54
CA LYS A 242 -17.01 -3.24 16.24
C LYS A 242 -17.31 -3.11 17.73
N LYS A 243 -16.90 -1.99 18.35
CA LYS A 243 -17.16 -1.69 19.76
C LYS A 243 -18.53 -1.04 20.00
N GLY A 244 -19.28 -0.73 18.94
CA GLY A 244 -20.53 0.05 19.04
C GLY A 244 -20.31 1.48 19.54
N LEU A 245 -19.10 2.02 19.35
CA LEU A 245 -18.73 3.37 19.77
C LEU A 245 -18.64 4.29 18.56
N ARG A 246 -18.93 5.58 18.78
CA ARG A 246 -18.69 6.64 17.80
C ARG A 246 -17.32 7.26 18.05
N ILE A 247 -16.61 7.61 16.98
CA ILE A 247 -15.42 8.44 17.09
C ILE A 247 -15.87 9.84 17.56
N PRO A 248 -15.23 10.43 18.59
CA PRO A 248 -15.58 11.77 19.08
C PRO A 248 -15.58 12.86 18.01
N LEU A 249 -16.44 13.87 18.15
CA LEU A 249 -16.61 14.94 17.17
C LEU A 249 -15.35 15.81 17.04
N ASP A 250 -14.68 16.12 18.15
CA ASP A 250 -13.43 16.86 18.17
C ASP A 250 -12.34 16.15 17.36
N LEU A 251 -12.24 14.83 17.52
CA LEU A 251 -11.29 13.99 16.78
C LEU A 251 -11.68 13.89 15.29
N LYS A 252 -12.97 13.78 14.98
CA LYS A 252 -13.47 13.82 13.59
C LYS A 252 -13.11 15.14 12.90
N ALA A 253 -13.35 16.28 13.55
CA ALA A 253 -12.97 17.60 13.02
C ALA A 253 -11.45 17.73 12.83
N HIS A 254 -10.67 17.29 13.83
CA HIS A 254 -9.21 17.25 13.76
C HIS A 254 -8.73 16.48 12.52
N TRP A 255 -9.26 15.27 12.33
CA TRP A 255 -8.88 14.40 11.22
C TRP A 255 -9.32 14.97 9.88
N CYS A 256 -10.53 15.50 9.76
CA CYS A 256 -10.96 16.19 8.53
C CYS A 256 -10.05 17.39 8.20
N ALA A 257 -9.62 18.17 9.22
CA ALA A 257 -8.69 19.27 9.02
C ALA A 257 -7.31 18.80 8.53
N ASN A 258 -6.77 17.72 9.13
CA ASN A 258 -5.50 17.11 8.69
C ASN A 258 -5.58 16.58 7.26
N MET A 259 -6.67 15.89 6.90
CA MET A 259 -6.87 15.37 5.54
C MET A 259 -6.95 16.50 4.52
N ALA A 260 -7.73 17.55 4.81
CA ALA A 260 -7.83 18.73 3.94
C ALA A 260 -6.48 19.44 3.78
N ALA A 261 -5.72 19.61 4.86
CA ALA A 261 -4.41 20.25 4.83
C ALA A 261 -3.40 19.44 4.00
N ALA A 262 -3.39 18.11 4.11
CA ALA A 262 -2.52 17.24 3.33
C ALA A 262 -2.78 17.34 1.82
N VAL A 263 -4.05 17.26 1.41
CA VAL A 263 -4.43 17.33 -0.01
C VAL A 263 -4.24 18.74 -0.57
N PHE A 264 -4.55 19.77 0.23
CA PHE A 264 -4.21 21.15 -0.12
C PHE A 264 -2.72 21.32 -0.39
N HIS A 265 -1.87 20.77 0.50
CA HIS A 265 -0.42 20.86 0.34
C HIS A 265 0.07 20.17 -0.93
N ALA A 266 -0.47 18.98 -1.24
CA ALA A 266 -0.16 18.25 -2.47
C ALA A 266 -0.43 19.10 -3.73
N HIS A 267 -1.62 19.68 -3.84
CA HIS A 267 -2.05 20.45 -5.01
C HIS A 267 -1.44 21.85 -5.07
N ARG A 268 -1.52 22.59 -3.98
CA ARG A 268 -1.24 24.03 -3.98
C ARG A 268 0.22 24.34 -3.77
N ILE A 269 0.94 23.49 -3.04
CA ILE A 269 2.36 23.70 -2.70
C ILE A 269 3.25 22.77 -3.52
N ALA A 270 3.02 21.47 -3.46
CA ALA A 270 3.86 20.48 -4.13
C ALA A 270 3.58 20.34 -5.64
N LYS A 271 2.45 20.85 -6.12
CA LYS A 271 2.02 20.76 -7.54
C LYS A 271 1.97 19.32 -8.05
N THR A 272 1.43 18.44 -7.21
CA THR A 272 1.24 17.02 -7.50
C THR A 272 -0.13 16.55 -7.02
N TYR A 273 -0.41 15.25 -7.14
CA TYR A 273 -1.68 14.61 -6.78
C TYR A 273 -1.43 13.27 -6.09
N HIS A 274 -2.45 12.72 -5.42
CA HIS A 274 -2.34 11.45 -4.71
C HIS A 274 -2.94 10.28 -5.48
N MET A 275 -4.09 10.48 -6.14
CA MET A 275 -4.91 9.51 -6.86
C MET A 275 -5.66 8.49 -5.98
N ASP A 276 -5.04 8.03 -4.88
CA ASP A 276 -5.63 7.03 -3.97
C ASP A 276 -6.05 7.62 -2.61
N ILE A 277 -6.89 8.66 -2.61
CA ILE A 277 -7.38 9.25 -1.35
C ILE A 277 -8.49 8.37 -0.77
N LYS A 278 -8.19 7.71 0.35
CA LYS A 278 -9.12 6.89 1.14
C LYS A 278 -8.71 6.86 2.62
N PRO A 279 -9.62 6.55 3.56
CA PRO A 279 -9.27 6.48 4.99
C PRO A 279 -8.13 5.49 5.31
N GLY A 280 -7.92 4.46 4.49
CA GLY A 280 -6.81 3.51 4.65
C GLY A 280 -5.42 4.12 4.46
N ASN A 281 -5.33 5.23 3.73
CA ASN A 281 -4.07 5.91 3.38
C ASN A 281 -3.78 7.12 4.28
N PHE A 282 -4.56 7.29 5.35
CA PHE A 282 -4.27 8.25 6.42
C PHE A 282 -3.91 7.50 7.69
N VAL A 283 -2.64 7.59 8.10
CA VAL A 283 -2.12 6.97 9.33
C VAL A 283 -2.01 7.97 10.46
N ALA A 284 -2.29 7.55 11.68
CA ALA A 284 -2.29 8.39 12.87
C ALA A 284 -0.96 8.28 13.64
N ASP A 285 -0.32 9.41 13.93
CA ASP A 285 0.82 9.45 14.84
C ASP A 285 0.41 9.29 16.32
N GLY A 286 1.38 9.37 17.23
CA GLY A 286 1.13 9.26 18.67
C GLY A 286 0.32 10.42 19.28
N SER A 287 0.03 11.47 18.52
CA SER A 287 -0.80 12.62 18.91
C SER A 287 -2.12 12.67 18.12
N ASP A 288 -2.50 11.56 17.48
CA ASP A 288 -3.68 11.45 16.61
C ASP A 288 -3.69 12.45 15.43
N ASN A 289 -2.53 12.98 15.00
CA ASN A 289 -2.46 13.70 13.73
C ASN A 289 -2.51 12.69 12.59
N LEU A 290 -3.26 12.98 11.53
CA LEU A 290 -3.29 12.13 10.34
C LEU A 290 -2.19 12.55 9.36
N ILE A 291 -1.53 11.55 8.79
CA ILE A 291 -0.47 11.67 7.79
C ILE A 291 -0.91 10.90 6.55
N LEU A 292 -0.98 11.60 5.41
CA LEU A 292 -1.25 11.00 4.11
C LEU A 292 -0.03 10.23 3.61
N CYS A 293 -0.19 8.93 3.40
CA CYS A 293 0.83 8.00 2.92
C CYS A 293 0.37 7.28 1.65
N ASP A 294 1.24 6.42 1.10
CA ASP A 294 0.96 5.59 -0.08
C ASP A 294 0.97 6.37 -1.40
N TRP A 295 2.10 7.02 -1.69
CA TRP A 295 2.28 7.92 -2.83
C TRP A 295 2.72 7.19 -4.12
N GLU A 296 2.36 5.91 -4.26
CA GLU A 296 2.73 5.09 -5.43
C GLU A 296 2.03 5.55 -6.72
N GLN A 297 0.92 6.32 -6.60
CA GLN A 297 0.11 6.79 -7.72
C GLN A 297 -0.19 5.66 -8.71
N HIS A 298 -0.65 4.53 -8.16
CA HIS A 298 -0.84 3.30 -8.91
C HIS A 298 -2.30 3.07 -9.33
N ASP A 299 -3.22 3.06 -8.36
CA ASP A 299 -4.63 2.76 -8.57
C ASP A 299 -5.53 3.80 -7.87
N ALA A 300 -6.75 3.97 -8.36
CA ALA A 300 -7.80 4.77 -7.73
C ALA A 300 -8.99 3.86 -7.38
N PRO A 301 -9.37 3.75 -6.10
CA PRO A 301 -10.40 2.82 -5.67
C PRO A 301 -11.77 3.31 -6.12
N ALA A 302 -12.59 2.40 -6.66
CA ALA A 302 -13.95 2.73 -7.12
C ALA A 302 -14.79 3.42 -6.04
N THR A 303 -14.56 3.11 -4.77
CA THR A 303 -15.29 3.71 -3.63
C THR A 303 -15.06 5.20 -3.44
N THR A 304 -13.93 5.74 -3.88
CA THR A 304 -13.61 7.17 -3.72
C THR A 304 -13.30 7.89 -5.04
N LEU A 305 -13.10 7.18 -6.16
CA LEU A 305 -12.90 7.77 -7.48
C LEU A 305 -14.05 8.73 -7.86
N ALA A 306 -13.69 9.91 -8.35
CA ALA A 306 -14.66 10.85 -8.89
C ALA A 306 -15.30 10.27 -10.17
N PRO A 307 -16.63 10.32 -10.35
CA PRO A 307 -17.29 9.70 -11.50
C PRO A 307 -16.76 10.18 -12.85
N GLU A 308 -16.39 11.45 -12.96
CA GLU A 308 -15.85 12.02 -14.19
C GLU A 308 -14.39 11.63 -14.47
N ALA A 309 -13.70 11.02 -13.49
CA ALA A 309 -12.32 10.55 -13.60
C ALA A 309 -12.23 9.06 -13.97
N ASP A 310 -13.35 8.42 -14.36
CA ASP A 310 -13.45 7.00 -14.74
C ASP A 310 -12.74 6.64 -16.06
N GLY A 311 -12.04 7.57 -16.69
CA GLY A 311 -11.35 7.35 -17.96
C GLY A 311 -12.26 7.41 -19.20
N THR A 312 -13.55 7.72 -19.08
CA THR A 312 -14.51 7.80 -20.20
C THR A 312 -14.88 9.22 -20.63
N TRP A 313 -14.36 10.23 -19.93
CA TRP A 313 -14.62 11.64 -20.21
C TRP A 313 -13.39 12.38 -20.73
N ASP A 314 -13.61 13.34 -21.61
CA ASP A 314 -12.68 14.41 -21.96
C ASP A 314 -13.10 15.67 -21.20
N VAL A 315 -12.12 16.47 -20.77
CA VAL A 315 -12.37 17.71 -20.00
C VAL A 315 -11.77 18.91 -20.71
N THR A 316 -12.42 20.05 -20.58
CA THR A 316 -11.88 21.35 -20.94
C THR A 316 -12.04 22.32 -19.78
N GLU A 317 -11.04 23.16 -19.56
CA GLU A 317 -11.09 24.24 -18.57
C GLU A 317 -11.27 25.58 -19.28
N ASP A 318 -12.45 26.17 -19.13
CA ASP A 318 -12.72 27.50 -19.64
C ASP A 318 -12.13 28.56 -18.70
N LEU A 319 -11.51 29.57 -19.29
CA LEU A 319 -10.95 30.68 -18.53
C LEU A 319 -12.00 31.34 -17.63
N PRO A 320 -11.61 31.79 -16.41
CA PRO A 320 -12.50 32.53 -15.53
C PRO A 320 -13.15 33.71 -16.27
N THR A 321 -14.46 33.86 -16.12
CA THR A 321 -15.17 35.02 -16.66
C THR A 321 -15.19 36.16 -15.64
N LEU A 322 -15.53 37.37 -16.07
CA LEU A 322 -15.69 38.53 -15.15
C LEU A 322 -16.68 38.27 -14.00
N GLN A 323 -17.55 37.26 -14.12
CA GLN A 323 -18.55 36.87 -13.11
C GLN A 323 -18.13 35.65 -12.28
N ALA A 324 -17.16 34.85 -12.73
CA ALA A 324 -16.75 33.61 -12.09
C ALA A 324 -15.26 33.65 -11.73
N VAL A 325 -14.95 33.57 -10.44
CA VAL A 325 -13.57 33.63 -9.92
C VAL A 325 -12.77 32.36 -10.25
N ARG A 326 -13.46 31.25 -10.58
CA ARG A 326 -12.86 29.94 -10.85
C ARG A 326 -13.05 29.54 -12.32
N PRO A 327 -12.13 28.76 -12.92
CA PRO A 327 -12.33 28.17 -14.25
C PRO A 327 -13.57 27.28 -14.27
N GLN A 328 -14.27 27.25 -15.40
CA GLN A 328 -15.43 26.37 -15.57
C GLN A 328 -15.01 25.09 -16.29
N LEU A 329 -15.34 23.94 -15.71
CA LEU A 329 -15.06 22.64 -16.29
C LEU A 329 -16.23 22.17 -17.16
N ARG A 330 -15.91 21.72 -18.38
CA ARG A 330 -16.86 21.06 -19.28
C ARG A 330 -16.37 19.68 -19.62
N TYR A 331 -17.16 18.67 -19.27
CA TYR A 331 -16.90 17.27 -19.55
C TYR A 331 -17.73 16.81 -20.74
N ILE A 332 -17.09 16.12 -21.68
CA ILE A 332 -17.71 15.53 -22.86
C ILE A 332 -17.35 14.06 -22.87
N LYS A 333 -18.34 13.19 -23.06
CA LYS A 333 -18.08 11.75 -23.13
C LYS A 333 -17.18 11.46 -24.32
N HIS A 334 -16.09 10.74 -24.08
CA HIS A 334 -15.13 10.41 -25.12
C HIS A 334 -15.81 9.59 -26.23
N SER A 335 -15.69 10.06 -27.48
CA SER A 335 -16.24 9.41 -28.67
C SER A 335 -15.19 9.10 -29.72
N GLY A 336 -13.91 9.18 -29.36
CA GLY A 336 -12.77 8.92 -30.24
C GLY A 336 -12.46 7.44 -30.38
N THR A 337 -11.28 7.14 -30.93
CA THR A 337 -10.74 5.78 -30.96
C THR A 337 -10.49 5.26 -29.55
N PRO A 338 -10.56 3.93 -29.32
CA PRO A 338 -10.15 3.34 -28.05
C PRO A 338 -8.78 3.88 -27.61
N ARG A 339 -8.70 4.27 -26.34
CA ARG A 339 -7.52 4.91 -25.75
C ARG A 339 -6.99 4.06 -24.61
N ARG A 340 -5.67 3.99 -24.46
CA ARG A 340 -4.99 3.28 -23.37
C ARG A 340 -3.69 4.02 -23.02
N ASN A 341 -3.45 4.22 -21.74
CA ASN A 341 -2.17 4.75 -21.22
C ASN A 341 -1.64 3.96 -20.00
N VAL A 342 -2.25 2.81 -19.72
CA VAL A 342 -1.86 1.85 -18.68
C VAL A 342 -1.73 0.47 -19.34
N ASP A 343 -0.72 -0.29 -18.94
CA ASP A 343 -0.47 -1.62 -19.49
C ASP A 343 -1.56 -2.64 -19.11
N GLU A 344 -1.88 -3.55 -20.04
CA GLU A 344 -3.02 -4.51 -19.95
C GLU A 344 -2.98 -5.42 -18.72
N ASP A 345 -1.78 -5.82 -18.30
CA ASP A 345 -1.61 -6.88 -17.29
C ASP A 345 -1.42 -6.34 -15.87
N VAL A 346 -1.61 -5.04 -15.65
CA VAL A 346 -1.14 -4.39 -14.43
C VAL A 346 -2.28 -4.06 -13.45
N LEU A 347 -3.42 -3.57 -13.93
CA LEU A 347 -4.50 -3.06 -13.05
C LEU A 347 -5.88 -3.72 -13.26
N GLY A 348 -6.02 -4.72 -14.12
CA GLY A 348 -7.33 -5.30 -14.45
C GLY A 348 -8.16 -4.42 -15.39
N ASP A 349 -9.43 -4.76 -15.59
CA ASP A 349 -10.18 -4.31 -16.78
C ASP A 349 -11.08 -3.07 -16.59
N ALA A 350 -11.04 -2.40 -15.44
CA ALA A 350 -11.89 -1.23 -15.21
C ALA A 350 -11.54 -0.08 -16.18
N PRO A 351 -12.50 0.76 -16.61
CA PRO A 351 -12.23 1.82 -17.59
C PRO A 351 -11.10 2.79 -17.22
N TRP A 352 -10.94 3.15 -15.94
CA TRP A 352 -9.84 4.00 -15.47
C TRP A 352 -8.51 3.26 -15.34
N HIS A 353 -8.52 1.92 -15.37
CA HIS A 353 -7.31 1.09 -15.51
C HIS A 353 -6.88 0.97 -16.98
N ILE A 354 -7.74 1.34 -17.93
CA ILE A 354 -7.37 1.45 -19.34
C ILE A 354 -6.84 2.87 -19.61
N TRP A 355 -7.55 3.89 -19.12
CA TRP A 355 -7.20 5.29 -19.30
C TRP A 355 -7.15 6.05 -17.96
N ASN A 356 -5.96 6.12 -17.38
CA ASN A 356 -5.72 6.90 -16.18
C ASN A 356 -5.63 8.40 -16.53
N VAL A 357 -6.62 9.17 -16.09
CA VAL A 357 -6.71 10.61 -16.38
C VAL A 357 -5.75 11.47 -15.55
N PHE A 358 -5.33 11.00 -14.37
CA PHE A 358 -4.62 11.83 -13.39
C PHE A 358 -3.28 12.39 -13.90
N PRO A 359 -2.40 11.59 -14.56
CA PRO A 359 -1.16 12.13 -15.13
C PRO A 359 -1.39 13.19 -16.20
N ILE A 360 -2.48 13.08 -16.97
CA ILE A 360 -2.82 14.01 -18.05
C ILE A 360 -3.37 15.29 -17.45
N TRP A 361 -4.37 15.18 -16.56
CA TRP A 361 -4.98 16.33 -15.89
C TRP A 361 -3.97 17.08 -15.04
N SER A 362 -2.99 16.42 -14.43
CA SER A 362 -1.93 17.11 -13.69
C SER A 362 -1.13 18.10 -14.54
N ASN A 363 -1.01 17.85 -15.83
CA ASN A 363 -0.27 18.71 -16.75
C ASN A 363 -1.19 19.69 -17.48
N GLU A 364 -2.37 19.23 -17.91
CA GLU A 364 -3.23 19.96 -18.84
C GLU A 364 -4.44 20.60 -18.17
N HIS A 365 -4.95 19.98 -17.10
CA HIS A 365 -6.22 20.33 -16.44
C HIS A 365 -6.12 20.25 -14.90
N PRO A 366 -5.24 21.04 -14.28
CA PRO A 366 -4.98 20.95 -12.84
C PRO A 366 -6.20 21.30 -11.98
N TRP A 367 -7.15 22.06 -12.51
CA TRP A 367 -8.39 22.38 -11.81
C TRP A 367 -9.36 21.20 -11.82
N ALA A 368 -9.47 20.48 -12.94
CA ALA A 368 -10.20 19.21 -12.99
C ALA A 368 -9.61 18.18 -12.03
N LEU A 369 -8.28 18.10 -11.96
CA LEU A 369 -7.57 17.20 -11.04
C LEU A 369 -7.85 17.52 -9.56
N GLU A 370 -7.78 18.81 -9.17
CA GLU A 370 -8.09 19.24 -7.81
C GLU A 370 -9.52 18.84 -7.43
N LEU A 371 -10.51 19.12 -8.29
CA LEU A 371 -11.91 18.84 -7.97
C LEU A 371 -12.20 17.33 -7.93
N ALA A 372 -11.50 16.51 -8.71
CA ALA A 372 -11.59 15.06 -8.60
C ALA A 372 -11.06 14.55 -7.25
N GLU A 373 -9.92 15.06 -6.77
CA GLU A 373 -9.40 14.69 -5.45
C GLU A 373 -10.22 15.28 -4.29
N VAL A 374 -10.89 16.43 -4.49
CA VAL A 374 -11.90 16.94 -3.54
C VAL A 374 -13.07 15.97 -3.39
N PHE A 375 -13.50 15.30 -4.47
CA PHE A 375 -14.53 14.26 -4.38
C PHE A 375 -14.03 13.06 -3.57
N SER A 376 -12.83 12.56 -3.85
CA SER A 376 -12.23 11.44 -3.11
C SER A 376 -12.05 11.77 -1.62
N LEU A 377 -11.66 13.00 -1.32
CA LEU A 377 -11.58 13.53 0.04
C LEU A 377 -12.96 13.61 0.70
N GLY A 378 -13.98 14.10 -0.02
CA GLY A 378 -15.37 14.11 0.44
C GLY A 378 -15.89 12.72 0.79
N ARG A 379 -15.66 11.72 -0.08
CA ARG A 379 -15.99 10.31 0.19
C ARG A 379 -15.28 9.78 1.44
N SER A 380 -14.00 10.11 1.60
CA SER A 380 -13.22 9.70 2.76
C SER A 380 -13.72 10.35 4.06
N MET A 381 -14.07 11.64 4.02
CA MET A 381 -14.67 12.36 5.14
C MET A 381 -16.07 11.81 5.47
N TRP A 382 -16.88 11.49 4.47
CA TRP A 382 -18.17 10.83 4.68
C TRP A 382 -18.00 9.50 5.40
N MET A 383 -17.06 8.63 4.96
CA MET A 383 -16.77 7.37 5.65
C MET A 383 -16.35 7.60 7.11
N LEU A 384 -15.53 8.62 7.39
CA LEU A 384 -15.11 8.96 8.76
C LEU A 384 -16.27 9.47 9.63
N LEU A 385 -17.06 10.41 9.11
CA LEU A 385 -18.14 11.05 9.86
C LEU A 385 -19.31 10.08 10.08
N ARG A 386 -19.72 9.37 9.03
CA ARG A 386 -20.82 8.41 9.04
C ARG A 386 -20.45 7.11 9.74
N GLN A 387 -19.22 6.63 9.58
CA GLN A 387 -18.73 5.32 10.03
C GLN A 387 -19.61 4.15 9.52
N PRO A 388 -19.69 3.93 8.21
CA PRO A 388 -20.47 2.83 7.63
C PRO A 388 -20.03 1.45 8.14
N GLU A 389 -20.99 0.53 8.31
CA GLU A 389 -20.71 -0.87 8.69
C GLU A 389 -20.21 -1.72 7.50
N SER A 390 -20.40 -1.25 6.26
CA SER A 390 -20.02 -1.97 5.03
C SER A 390 -18.52 -1.87 4.75
N ASP A 391 -17.95 -2.95 4.22
CA ASP A 391 -16.57 -3.09 3.75
C ASP A 391 -16.38 -2.71 2.27
N PHE A 392 -17.47 -2.46 1.54
CA PHE A 392 -17.49 -2.01 0.13
C PHE A 392 -16.78 -2.92 -0.87
N GLU A 393 -16.63 -4.22 -0.56
CA GLU A 393 -15.89 -5.17 -1.40
C GLU A 393 -16.52 -5.36 -2.79
N ASP A 394 -17.85 -5.21 -2.90
CA ASP A 394 -18.61 -5.40 -4.15
C ASP A 394 -18.75 -4.12 -5.01
N ILE A 395 -18.07 -3.03 -4.66
CA ILE A 395 -18.14 -1.78 -5.42
C ILE A 395 -17.14 -1.81 -6.57
N GLU A 396 -17.64 -2.08 -7.77
CA GLU A 396 -16.90 -2.13 -9.03
C GLU A 396 -16.93 -0.80 -9.81
N HIS A 397 -17.77 0.17 -9.43
CA HIS A 397 -17.85 1.47 -10.09
C HIS A 397 -18.26 2.59 -9.11
N PRO A 398 -17.72 3.82 -9.21
CA PRO A 398 -18.02 4.91 -8.27
C PRO A 398 -19.51 5.29 -8.15
N ASP A 399 -20.30 5.10 -9.21
CA ASP A 399 -21.75 5.33 -9.18
C ASP A 399 -22.55 4.28 -8.39
N GLN A 400 -21.99 3.10 -8.10
CA GLN A 400 -22.68 2.07 -7.33
C GLN A 400 -22.76 2.42 -5.84
N LEU A 401 -21.80 3.19 -5.32
CA LEU A 401 -21.77 3.53 -3.92
C LEU A 401 -22.73 4.69 -3.60
N ILE A 402 -23.86 4.36 -2.98
CA ILE A 402 -24.84 5.32 -2.47
C ILE A 402 -24.36 5.90 -1.14
N THR A 403 -24.37 7.23 -1.00
CA THR A 403 -24.12 7.89 0.29
C THR A 403 -25.44 8.26 0.97
N ASP A 404 -25.46 8.10 2.29
CA ASP A 404 -26.55 8.51 3.18
C ASP A 404 -25.97 9.03 4.50
N TRP A 405 -26.81 9.66 5.32
CA TRP A 405 -26.44 10.13 6.65
C TRP A 405 -27.23 9.39 7.74
N ASP A 406 -27.66 8.15 7.48
CA ASP A 406 -28.41 7.35 8.43
C ASP A 406 -27.52 7.06 9.66
N LYS A 407 -28.17 7.03 10.84
CA LYS A 407 -27.51 6.81 12.14
C LYS A 407 -26.36 7.79 12.44
N SER A 408 -26.45 9.00 11.89
CA SER A 408 -25.42 10.05 12.04
C SER A 408 -26.02 11.35 12.58
N GLU A 409 -27.02 11.26 13.45
CA GLU A 409 -27.68 12.41 14.08
C GLU A 409 -26.71 13.24 14.96
N ASP A 410 -25.60 12.61 15.38
CA ASP A 410 -24.50 13.25 16.12
C ASP A 410 -23.70 14.25 15.26
N ILE A 411 -23.71 14.11 13.94
CA ILE A 411 -22.89 14.93 13.05
C ILE A 411 -23.57 16.27 12.74
N PRO A 412 -22.89 17.43 12.93
CA PRO A 412 -23.44 18.74 12.61
C PRO A 412 -23.93 18.85 11.16
N ALA A 413 -25.07 19.52 10.97
CA ALA A 413 -25.68 19.67 9.64
C ALA A 413 -24.76 20.42 8.65
N THR A 414 -23.99 21.39 9.13
CA THR A 414 -23.01 22.14 8.33
C THR A 414 -21.89 21.24 7.82
N TRP A 415 -21.44 20.26 8.61
CA TRP A 415 -20.41 19.30 8.22
C TRP A 415 -20.93 18.37 7.12
N LYS A 416 -22.16 17.85 7.28
CA LYS A 416 -22.83 17.03 6.25
C LYS A 416 -22.94 17.78 4.93
N GLN A 417 -23.41 19.03 4.98
CA GLN A 417 -23.54 19.88 3.79
C GLN A 417 -22.20 20.15 3.10
N MET A 418 -21.12 20.38 3.87
CA MET A 418 -19.79 20.57 3.27
C MET A 418 -19.32 19.30 2.55
N VAL A 419 -19.46 18.14 3.20
CA VAL A 419 -19.06 16.84 2.63
C VAL A 419 -19.91 16.48 1.41
N ASP A 420 -21.22 16.72 1.44
CA ASP A 420 -22.11 16.51 0.29
C ASP A 420 -21.72 17.42 -0.90
N ARG A 421 -21.30 18.67 -0.63
CA ARG A 421 -20.77 19.57 -1.67
C ARG A 421 -19.48 19.04 -2.28
N CYS A 422 -18.56 18.49 -1.49
CA CYS A 422 -17.36 17.81 -2.02
C CYS A 422 -17.73 16.66 -2.96
N MET A 423 -18.79 15.92 -2.63
CA MET A 423 -19.27 14.78 -3.43
C MET A 423 -20.28 15.15 -4.52
N SER A 424 -20.40 16.44 -4.86
CA SER A 424 -21.30 16.87 -5.94
C SER A 424 -20.96 16.19 -7.27
N ARG A 425 -21.99 15.68 -7.96
CA ARG A 425 -21.86 15.13 -9.32
C ARG A 425 -21.41 16.17 -10.35
N ASP A 426 -21.73 17.44 -10.14
CA ASP A 426 -21.18 18.53 -10.94
C ASP A 426 -19.91 19.04 -10.26
N PRO A 427 -18.71 18.82 -10.85
CA PRO A 427 -17.44 19.26 -10.25
C PRO A 427 -17.40 20.77 -9.98
N ASN A 428 -18.09 21.58 -10.79
CA ASN A 428 -18.10 23.05 -10.63
C ASN A 428 -18.80 23.52 -9.34
N LYS A 429 -19.58 22.65 -8.67
CA LYS A 429 -20.24 22.95 -7.39
C LYS A 429 -19.42 22.55 -6.17
N ARG A 430 -18.32 21.83 -6.37
CA ARG A 430 -17.44 21.39 -5.28
C ARG A 430 -16.67 22.61 -4.73
N PRO A 431 -16.39 22.64 -3.40
CA PRO A 431 -15.50 23.65 -2.83
C PRO A 431 -14.08 23.47 -3.39
N ASP A 432 -13.29 24.55 -3.38
CA ASP A 432 -11.85 24.42 -3.60
C ASP A 432 -11.15 23.96 -2.32
N LEU A 433 -9.90 23.53 -2.42
CA LEU A 433 -9.16 23.05 -1.23
C LEU A 433 -8.92 24.14 -0.19
N SER A 434 -8.88 25.43 -0.57
CA SER A 434 -8.70 26.54 0.38
C SER A 434 -9.94 26.75 1.24
N GLU A 435 -11.12 26.70 0.61
CA GLU A 435 -12.42 26.72 1.28
C GLU A 435 -12.56 25.55 2.26
N LEU A 436 -12.14 24.35 1.84
CA LEU A 436 -12.23 23.15 2.66
C LEU A 436 -11.29 23.17 3.86
N VAL A 437 -10.04 23.61 3.68
CA VAL A 437 -9.08 23.82 4.80
C VAL A 437 -9.61 24.85 5.78
N GLY A 438 -10.09 26.00 5.29
CA GLY A 438 -10.62 27.06 6.14
C GLY A 438 -11.82 26.60 6.95
N PHE A 439 -12.74 25.84 6.34
CA PHE A 439 -13.88 25.26 7.03
C PHE A 439 -13.45 24.33 8.17
N TRP A 440 -12.67 23.29 7.88
CA TRP A 440 -12.33 22.28 8.88
C TRP A 440 -11.42 22.79 10.00
N MET A 441 -10.53 23.74 9.71
CA MET A 441 -9.71 24.38 10.75
C MET A 441 -10.56 25.20 11.73
N ASN A 442 -11.60 25.88 11.24
CA ASN A 442 -12.53 26.61 12.09
C ASN A 442 -13.36 25.65 12.95
N GLU A 443 -13.90 24.60 12.37
CA GLU A 443 -14.70 23.59 13.09
C GLU A 443 -13.87 22.87 14.15
N TRP A 444 -12.63 22.49 13.84
CA TRP A 444 -11.73 21.88 14.82
C TRP A 444 -11.39 22.83 15.97
N SER A 445 -11.15 24.10 15.67
CA SER A 445 -10.89 25.13 16.68
C SER A 445 -12.10 25.36 17.58
N ALA A 446 -13.31 25.35 17.02
CA ALA A 446 -14.56 25.49 17.77
C ALA A 446 -14.77 24.31 18.74
N GLN A 447 -14.53 23.07 18.29
CA GLN A 447 -14.66 21.90 19.15
C GLN A 447 -13.69 21.91 20.35
N LYS A 448 -12.46 22.43 20.17
CA LYS A 448 -11.52 22.61 21.27
C LYS A 448 -11.94 23.66 22.30
N ALA A 449 -12.82 24.59 21.93
CA ALA A 449 -13.29 25.63 22.85
C ALA A 449 -14.52 25.18 23.67
N GLU A 450 -15.18 24.10 23.25
CA GLU A 450 -16.39 23.55 23.89
C GLU A 450 -16.10 22.41 24.89
N GLY A 451 -14.92 21.78 24.79
CA GLY A 451 -14.43 20.75 25.73
C GLY A 451 -13.44 21.31 26.75
#